data_AF-A0A0L6UL99-F1
#
_entry.id   AF-A0A0L6UL99-F1
#
_cell.length_a   1.000
_cell.length_b   1.000
_cell.length_c   1.000
_cell.angle_alpha   90.00
_cell.angle_beta   90.00
_cell.angle_gamma   90.00
#
_symmetry.space_group_name_H-M   'P 1'
#
loop_
_entity.id
_entity.type
_entity.pdbx_description
1 polymer ?
#
loop_
_entity_poly.entity_id
_entity_poly.type
_entity_poly.pdbx_seq_one_letter_code
_entity_poly.pdbx_strand_id
1 'polypeptide(L)'
;LASYVHIKIIWGMIEPSPIPPAPQPEFLQEFYKRFSNAKQLKNVASDTSLANIVPLTKIQTLKGAIVGQKKVDQGIVNMEETFIHYAQSCLAQMGLLVWCPNLEETPDSLLNSACQISAISTFRQIAAAEAYTYLNINKAYLQSFNLLFQCYNHFVHYQMLNQYKKELNEKGSCHCKEEKKAVHKGCEYKFAVEKIFPLRYQKILKDISSHSDNKYDSNKRTYKIKTLPFRSAGANKFFCRLDDIMISIYQAQGRRFNLCKLIGPIPPEPTVYPKPPKMLPLHFYDPDWFNSLQPQVKDVTADIDNVAFLRPNPDKSLQGKRNPDKKLSNKKFSAKYWDQLTKWYKLDFVVEDNDTDGSDDEDESENGSSGETINSDDTLA
;
A
#
# COMPACT_ATOMS: atom_id res chain seq x y z
N LEU A 1 -8.68 6.29 12.00
CA LEU A 1 -7.75 6.98 11.07
C LEU A 1 -7.11 8.21 11.72
N ALA A 2 -7.87 9.22 12.15
CA ALA A 2 -7.31 10.46 12.71
C ALA A 2 -6.41 10.28 13.94
N SER A 3 -6.71 9.33 14.82
CA SER A 3 -5.83 8.95 15.93
C SER A 3 -4.44 8.49 15.47
N TYR A 4 -4.33 7.80 14.34
CA TYR A 4 -3.04 7.35 13.78
C TYR A 4 -2.26 8.53 13.18
N VAL A 5 -2.97 9.47 12.52
CA VAL A 5 -2.38 10.73 12.05
C VAL A 5 -1.86 11.56 13.22
N HIS A 6 -2.61 11.65 14.32
CA HIS A 6 -2.17 12.31 15.55
C HIS A 6 -0.90 11.68 16.12
N ILE A 7 -0.88 10.35 16.30
CA ILE A 7 0.28 9.62 16.80
C ILE A 7 1.51 9.86 15.90
N LYS A 8 1.36 9.83 14.57
CA LYS A 8 2.47 10.14 13.64
C LYS A 8 3.04 11.54 13.85
N ILE A 9 2.19 12.56 14.05
CA ILE A 9 2.64 13.95 14.27
C ILE A 9 3.47 14.06 15.55
N ILE A 10 2.98 13.54 16.69
CA ILE A 10 3.69 13.65 17.97
C ILE A 10 4.96 12.78 18.03
N TRP A 11 5.01 11.69 17.24
CA TRP A 11 6.21 10.86 17.04
C TRP A 11 7.23 11.48 16.06
N GLY A 12 6.93 12.64 15.47
CA GLY A 12 7.81 13.33 14.51
C GLY A 12 7.80 12.75 13.10
N MET A 13 6.90 11.82 12.78
CA MET A 13 6.74 11.19 11.46
C MET A 13 5.95 12.08 10.48
N ILE A 14 6.34 13.37 10.40
CA ILE A 14 5.77 14.35 9.47
C ILE A 14 6.41 14.18 8.09
N GLU A 15 7.70 13.87 8.05
CA GLU A 15 8.38 13.40 6.84
C GLU A 15 8.20 11.88 6.70
N PRO A 16 8.23 11.33 5.46
CA PRO A 16 8.01 9.90 5.20
C PRO A 16 9.21 9.03 5.61
N SER A 17 9.47 8.94 6.93
CA SER A 17 10.28 7.88 7.52
C SER A 17 9.42 6.62 7.70
N PRO A 18 9.82 5.46 7.17
CA PRO A 18 9.07 4.22 7.32
C PRO A 18 9.27 3.54 8.68
N ILE A 19 10.18 4.04 9.52
CA ILE A 19 10.51 3.47 10.84
C ILE A 19 10.49 4.58 11.90
N PRO A 20 9.89 4.32 13.08
CA PRO A 20 9.96 5.25 14.19
C PRO A 20 11.36 5.26 14.83
N PRO A 21 11.86 6.41 15.30
CA PRO A 21 13.09 6.46 16.08
C PRO A 21 12.91 5.70 17.40
N ALA A 22 13.95 4.95 17.80
CA ALA A 22 14.02 4.32 19.11
C ALA A 22 14.34 5.36 20.21
N PRO A 23 13.90 5.14 21.47
CA PRO A 23 14.15 6.08 22.55
C PRO A 23 15.63 6.14 22.92
N GLN A 24 16.19 7.36 23.00
CA GLN A 24 17.58 7.57 23.43
C GLN A 24 17.77 7.10 24.89
N PRO A 25 18.87 6.38 25.22
CA PRO A 25 19.11 5.87 26.58
C PRO A 25 19.07 6.95 27.67
N GLU A 26 19.53 8.16 27.35
CA GLU A 26 19.56 9.32 28.24
C GLU A 26 18.15 9.72 28.71
N PHE A 27 17.18 9.79 27.78
CA PHE A 27 15.79 10.15 28.10
C PHE A 27 15.07 9.05 28.88
N LEU A 28 15.37 7.77 28.58
CA LEU A 28 14.88 6.63 29.35
C LEU A 28 15.34 6.73 30.82
N GLN A 29 16.64 6.96 31.04
CA GLN A 29 17.18 7.11 32.39
C GLN A 29 16.57 8.30 33.14
N GLU A 30 16.35 9.44 32.48
CA GLU A 30 15.75 10.62 33.11
C GLU A 30 14.26 10.39 33.46
N PHE A 31 13.52 9.64 32.63
CA PHE A 31 12.14 9.25 32.92
C PHE A 31 12.03 8.25 34.08
N TYR A 32 12.80 7.16 34.05
CA TYR A 32 12.78 6.13 35.10
C TYR A 32 13.34 6.61 36.45
N LYS A 33 14.08 7.72 36.49
CA LYS A 33 14.43 8.43 37.74
C LYS A 33 13.26 9.20 38.37
N ARG A 34 12.25 9.59 37.59
CA ARG A 34 11.07 10.37 38.05
C ARG A 34 9.93 9.48 38.51
N PHE A 35 9.67 8.41 37.78
CA PHE A 35 8.54 7.51 38.03
C PHE A 35 9.05 6.10 38.35
N SER A 36 8.62 5.58 39.49
CA SER A 36 8.90 4.19 39.91
C SER A 36 7.64 3.31 39.88
N ASN A 37 6.44 3.89 39.71
CA ASN A 37 5.18 3.15 39.78
C ASN A 37 4.10 3.76 38.88
N ALA A 38 3.34 2.91 38.19
CA ALA A 38 2.19 3.31 37.36
C ALA A 38 1.10 4.08 38.14
N LYS A 39 1.00 3.92 39.47
CA LYS A 39 0.10 4.75 40.31
C LYS A 39 0.48 6.23 40.29
N GLN A 40 1.78 6.55 40.35
CA GLN A 40 2.26 7.94 40.28
C GLN A 40 1.90 8.56 38.92
N LEU A 41 2.09 7.78 37.85
CA LEU A 41 1.76 8.16 36.49
C LEU A 41 0.25 8.44 36.30
N LYS A 42 -0.61 7.56 36.84
CA LYS A 42 -2.07 7.75 36.79
C LYS A 42 -2.53 8.99 37.56
N ASN A 43 -1.94 9.28 38.72
CA ASN A 43 -2.26 10.49 39.47
C ASN A 43 -1.93 11.76 38.66
N VAL A 44 -0.75 11.81 38.04
CA VAL A 44 -0.33 12.91 37.15
C VAL A 44 -1.26 13.04 35.94
N ALA A 45 -1.68 11.93 35.34
CA ALA A 45 -2.60 11.91 34.22
C ALA A 45 -4.04 12.34 34.55
N SER A 46 -4.46 12.19 35.81
CA SER A 46 -5.80 12.51 36.28
C SER A 46 -5.97 13.97 36.70
N ASP A 47 -4.89 14.65 37.09
CA ASP A 47 -4.91 16.02 37.58
C ASP A 47 -4.18 16.99 36.64
N THR A 48 -4.93 17.51 35.66
CA THR A 48 -4.46 18.54 34.71
C THR A 48 -4.03 19.85 35.37
N SER A 49 -4.29 20.07 36.66
CA SER A 49 -3.85 21.28 37.38
C SER A 49 -2.41 21.20 37.89
N LEU A 50 -1.79 20.01 37.85
CA LEU A 50 -0.41 19.80 38.27
C LEU A 50 0.59 20.57 37.41
N ALA A 51 1.58 21.14 38.08
CA ALA A 51 2.69 21.82 37.45
C ALA A 51 3.53 20.87 36.58
N ASN A 52 4.10 21.42 35.51
CA ASN A 52 4.98 20.73 34.58
C ASN A 52 6.17 20.07 35.31
N ILE A 53 6.24 18.73 35.29
CA ILE A 53 7.36 17.95 35.86
C ILE A 53 8.67 18.23 35.11
N VAL A 54 8.57 18.58 33.83
CA VAL A 54 9.69 18.93 32.96
C VAL A 54 9.49 20.35 32.40
N PRO A 55 10.50 21.23 32.42
CA PRO A 55 10.43 22.53 31.75
C PRO A 55 10.14 22.39 30.25
N LEU A 56 9.16 23.14 29.74
CA LEU A 56 8.80 23.15 28.30
C LEU A 56 10.01 23.35 27.37
N THR A 57 10.98 24.15 27.80
CA THR A 57 12.23 24.44 27.06
C THR A 57 13.08 23.20 26.77
N LYS A 58 12.94 22.12 27.55
CA LYS A 58 13.66 20.86 27.36
C LYS A 58 12.97 19.89 26.40
N ILE A 59 11.70 20.09 26.06
CA ILE A 59 10.96 19.19 25.18
C ILE A 59 11.50 19.26 23.75
N GLN A 60 11.69 18.09 23.12
CA GLN A 60 12.12 17.99 21.73
C GLN A 60 10.98 17.65 20.77
N THR A 61 9.91 16.99 21.25
CA THR A 61 8.72 16.75 20.43
C THR A 61 8.09 18.05 19.95
N LEU A 62 7.87 18.15 18.64
CA LEU A 62 7.38 19.34 17.93
C LEU A 62 8.26 20.61 18.10
N LYS A 63 9.51 20.47 18.57
CA LYS A 63 10.44 21.60 18.69
C LYS A 63 10.78 22.16 17.32
N GLY A 64 10.48 23.44 17.09
CA GLY A 64 10.63 24.08 15.78
C GLY A 64 9.57 23.67 14.74
N ALA A 65 8.45 23.05 15.16
CA ALA A 65 7.33 22.79 14.26
C ALA A 65 6.75 24.12 13.73
N ILE A 66 6.77 24.28 12.41
CA ILE A 66 6.22 25.48 11.75
C ILE A 66 4.69 25.37 11.73
N VAL A 67 4.03 26.38 12.27
CA VAL A 67 2.56 26.56 12.29
C VAL A 67 1.98 26.57 10.87
N GLY A 68 0.78 25.99 10.71
CA GLY A 68 0.01 25.99 9.48
C GLY A 68 -0.18 24.60 8.87
N GLN A 69 -0.49 24.57 7.57
CA GLN A 69 -0.85 23.35 6.86
C GLN A 69 0.37 22.45 6.60
N LYS A 70 0.33 21.24 7.16
CA LYS A 70 1.38 20.22 7.08
C LYS A 70 0.82 18.95 6.47
N LYS A 71 1.43 18.49 5.39
CA LYS A 71 1.05 17.22 4.76
C LYS A 71 1.53 16.05 5.62
N VAL A 72 0.61 15.17 6.01
CA VAL A 72 0.91 13.92 6.72
C VAL A 72 0.21 12.79 5.97
N ASP A 73 0.98 11.83 5.48
CA ASP A 73 0.54 10.82 4.51
C ASP A 73 -0.14 11.45 3.26
N GLN A 74 -1.45 11.21 3.11
CA GLN A 74 -2.30 11.72 2.03
C GLN A 74 -3.11 12.97 2.44
N GLY A 75 -3.14 13.31 3.74
CA GLY A 75 -3.93 14.41 4.28
C GLY A 75 -3.12 15.67 4.57
N ILE A 76 -3.81 16.78 4.84
CA ILE A 76 -3.23 18.05 5.29
C ILE A 76 -3.77 18.34 6.68
N VAL A 77 -2.90 18.41 7.68
CA VAL A 77 -3.22 18.78 9.06
C VAL A 77 -2.97 20.27 9.22
N ASN A 78 -3.91 21.02 9.81
CA ASN A 78 -3.60 22.37 10.31
C ASN A 78 -2.92 22.24 11.67
N MET A 79 -1.61 22.49 11.75
CA MET A 79 -0.91 22.57 13.04
C MET A 79 -0.96 24.01 13.54
N GLU A 80 -1.91 24.31 14.40
CA GLU A 80 -2.00 25.60 15.09
C GLU A 80 -0.96 25.71 16.20
N GLU A 81 -0.66 26.94 16.63
CA GLU A 81 0.24 27.17 17.77
C GLU A 81 -0.32 26.56 19.07
N THR A 82 -1.63 26.63 19.25
CA THR A 82 -2.39 25.99 20.35
C THR A 82 -2.18 24.48 20.42
N PHE A 83 -2.16 23.78 19.27
CA PHE A 83 -1.86 22.35 19.17
C PHE A 83 -0.47 22.05 19.73
N ILE A 84 0.54 22.84 19.32
CA ILE A 84 1.95 22.59 19.66
C ILE A 84 2.16 22.81 21.16
N HIS A 85 1.70 23.95 21.70
CA HIS A 85 1.81 24.24 23.13
C HIS A 85 1.03 23.25 23.99
N TYR A 86 -0.17 22.82 23.56
CA TYR A 86 -0.95 21.83 24.32
C TYR A 86 -0.27 20.46 24.35
N ALA A 87 0.21 19.98 23.19
CA ALA A 87 0.95 18.72 23.12
C ALA A 87 2.23 18.78 23.97
N GLN A 88 3.01 19.85 23.89
CA GLN A 88 4.21 20.03 24.70
C GLN A 88 3.87 20.12 26.20
N SER A 89 2.81 20.84 26.60
CA SER A 89 2.38 20.92 28.00
C SER A 89 1.99 19.55 28.56
N CYS A 90 1.24 18.75 27.80
CA CYS A 90 0.89 17.39 28.23
C CYS A 90 2.13 16.49 28.40
N LEU A 91 3.13 16.61 27.52
CA LEU A 91 4.40 15.88 27.65
C LEU A 91 5.23 16.36 28.85
N ALA A 92 5.27 17.68 29.11
CA ALA A 92 5.91 18.27 30.29
C ALA A 92 5.30 17.77 31.60
N GLN A 93 3.96 17.73 31.68
CA GLN A 93 3.23 17.17 32.82
C GLN A 93 3.55 15.68 32.99
N MET A 94 3.53 14.89 31.91
CA MET A 94 3.85 13.46 31.93
C MET A 94 5.34 13.13 32.09
N GLY A 95 6.21 14.14 32.25
CA GLY A 95 7.66 13.97 32.44
C GLY A 95 8.44 13.49 31.20
N LEU A 96 7.82 13.55 30.03
CA LEU A 96 8.35 13.08 28.74
C LEU A 96 9.08 14.21 28.00
N LEU A 97 10.37 14.05 27.76
CA LEU A 97 11.18 14.97 26.92
C LEU A 97 10.91 14.78 25.43
N VAL A 98 10.66 13.53 25.04
CA VAL A 98 10.36 13.10 23.68
C VAL A 98 9.23 12.08 23.77
N TRP A 99 8.21 12.25 22.93
CA TRP A 99 7.20 11.22 22.75
C TRP A 99 7.76 10.10 21.87
N CYS A 100 8.17 9.01 22.52
CA CYS A 100 8.82 7.88 21.88
C CYS A 100 8.53 6.60 22.70
N PRO A 101 7.51 5.80 22.34
CA PRO A 101 7.24 4.53 23.01
C PRO A 101 8.36 3.52 22.74
N ASN A 102 8.72 2.72 23.74
CA ASN A 102 9.70 1.66 23.60
C ASN A 102 9.05 0.40 23.00
N LEU A 103 9.37 0.12 21.75
CA LEU A 103 8.85 -1.04 21.01
C LEU A 103 9.48 -2.39 21.41
N GLU A 104 10.56 -2.38 22.20
CA GLU A 104 11.18 -3.58 22.75
C GLU A 104 10.55 -4.02 24.09
N GLU A 105 9.93 -3.08 24.80
CA GLU A 105 9.21 -3.32 26.06
C GLU A 105 7.75 -3.77 25.83
N THR A 106 7.14 -4.33 26.87
CA THR A 106 5.70 -4.65 26.88
C THR A 106 4.84 -3.38 26.77
N PRO A 107 3.62 -3.45 26.19
CA PRO A 107 2.71 -2.30 26.11
C PRO A 107 2.39 -1.68 27.48
N ASP A 108 2.34 -2.51 28.53
CA ASP A 108 2.03 -2.10 29.90
C ASP A 108 3.26 -1.57 30.68
N SER A 109 4.41 -1.37 30.01
CA SER A 109 5.57 -0.75 30.65
C SER A 109 5.26 0.69 31.08
N LEU A 110 6.06 1.22 32.01
CA LEU A 110 5.80 2.54 32.60
C LEU A 110 5.92 3.67 31.57
N LEU A 111 6.92 3.59 30.68
CA LEU A 111 7.10 4.53 29.58
C LEU A 111 5.99 4.36 28.53
N ASN A 112 5.67 3.13 28.13
CA ASN A 112 4.64 2.88 27.13
C ASN A 112 3.25 3.31 27.60
N SER A 113 2.94 3.10 28.88
CA SER A 113 1.77 3.66 29.55
C SER A 113 1.75 5.20 29.49
N ALA A 114 2.89 5.86 29.73
CA ALA A 114 2.98 7.32 29.67
C ALA A 114 2.77 7.85 28.25
N CYS A 115 3.34 7.18 27.24
CA CYS A 115 3.15 7.49 25.83
C CYS A 115 1.69 7.25 25.38
N GLN A 116 1.06 6.16 25.80
CA GLN A 116 -0.35 5.86 25.51
C GLN A 116 -1.28 6.93 26.09
N ILE A 117 -1.12 7.24 27.39
CA ILE A 117 -1.95 8.22 28.10
C ILE A 117 -1.80 9.61 27.47
N SER A 118 -0.56 10.07 27.27
CA SER A 118 -0.30 11.39 26.66
C SER A 118 -0.92 11.49 25.27
N ALA A 119 -0.68 10.51 24.39
CA ALA A 119 -1.20 10.52 23.02
C ALA A 119 -2.74 10.53 22.95
N ILE A 120 -3.42 9.84 23.86
CA ILE A 120 -4.90 9.81 23.91
C ILE A 120 -5.44 11.13 24.46
N SER A 121 -4.82 11.70 25.50
CA SER A 121 -5.19 12.99 26.07
C SER A 121 -5.01 14.13 25.06
N THR A 122 -3.87 14.20 24.38
CA THR A 122 -3.61 15.19 23.32
C THR A 122 -4.56 15.01 22.15
N PHE A 123 -4.77 13.77 21.66
CA PHE A 123 -5.71 13.51 20.58
C PHE A 123 -7.12 13.99 20.89
N ARG A 124 -7.66 13.67 22.08
CA ARG A 124 -9.04 14.03 22.47
C ARG A 124 -9.26 15.54 22.49
N GLN A 125 -8.34 16.29 23.08
CA GLN A 125 -8.46 17.75 23.19
C GLN A 125 -8.31 18.44 21.84
N ILE A 126 -7.34 18.02 21.03
CA ILE A 126 -7.10 18.58 19.70
C ILE A 126 -8.23 18.22 18.73
N ALA A 127 -8.81 17.02 18.83
CA ALA A 127 -9.98 16.64 18.03
C ALA A 127 -11.26 17.36 18.47
N ALA A 128 -11.41 17.69 19.76
CA ALA A 128 -12.48 18.54 20.26
C ALA A 128 -12.33 19.99 19.74
N ALA A 129 -11.10 20.50 19.65
CA ALA A 129 -10.72 21.78 19.03
C ALA A 129 -10.70 21.76 17.49
N GLU A 130 -11.40 20.80 16.85
CA GLU A 130 -11.70 20.78 15.41
C GLU A 130 -10.52 20.68 14.41
N ALA A 131 -9.28 20.54 14.88
CA ALA A 131 -8.07 20.44 14.06
C ALA A 131 -8.03 19.24 13.07
N TYR A 132 -8.98 18.32 13.19
CA TYR A 132 -9.14 17.12 12.34
C TYR A 132 -10.50 17.03 11.62
N THR A 133 -11.24 18.13 11.50
CA THR A 133 -12.54 18.19 10.79
C THR A 133 -12.48 17.57 9.39
N TYR A 134 -11.41 17.82 8.63
CA TYR A 134 -11.17 17.25 7.30
C TYR A 134 -11.08 15.71 7.25
N LEU A 135 -10.92 15.02 8.39
CA LEU A 135 -10.94 13.56 8.51
C LEU A 135 -12.32 13.00 8.90
N ASN A 136 -13.36 13.84 8.93
CA ASN A 136 -14.74 13.50 9.29
C ASN A 136 -14.83 12.67 10.59
N ILE A 137 -14.19 13.15 11.66
CA ILE A 137 -14.23 12.46 12.95
C ILE A 137 -15.65 12.53 13.53
N ASN A 138 -16.27 11.37 13.74
CA ASN A 138 -17.42 11.28 14.63
C ASN A 138 -16.97 11.54 16.09
N LYS A 139 -17.32 12.73 16.60
CA LYS A 139 -16.91 13.23 17.92
C LYS A 139 -17.42 12.38 19.09
N ALA A 140 -18.46 11.56 18.91
CA ALA A 140 -18.97 10.68 19.97
C ALA A 140 -17.90 9.71 20.50
N TYR A 141 -17.03 9.20 19.62
CA TYR A 141 -15.97 8.27 19.97
C TYR A 141 -14.81 8.91 20.77
N LEU A 142 -14.75 10.23 20.91
CA LEU A 142 -13.73 10.90 21.73
C LEU A 142 -13.89 10.62 23.24
N GLN A 143 -15.07 10.15 23.68
CA GLN A 143 -15.28 9.69 25.06
C GLN A 143 -15.11 8.18 25.23
N SER A 144 -14.97 7.42 24.14
CA SER A 144 -14.82 5.96 24.15
C SER A 144 -13.38 5.53 24.45
N PHE A 145 -12.92 5.77 25.68
CA PHE A 145 -11.53 5.46 26.10
C PHE A 145 -11.06 4.05 25.72
N ASN A 146 -11.89 3.03 25.94
CA ASN A 146 -11.56 1.64 25.57
C ASN A 146 -11.23 1.48 24.08
N LEU A 147 -11.98 2.15 23.20
CA LEU A 147 -11.72 2.15 21.76
C LEU A 147 -10.43 2.91 21.43
N LEU A 148 -10.17 4.04 22.09
CA LEU A 148 -8.93 4.81 21.91
C LEU A 148 -7.69 4.03 22.36
N PHE A 149 -7.76 3.30 23.48
CA PHE A 149 -6.70 2.40 23.94
C PHE A 149 -6.47 1.24 22.95
N GLN A 150 -7.54 0.61 22.45
CA GLN A 150 -7.42 -0.46 21.43
C GLN A 150 -6.81 0.06 20.12
N CYS A 151 -7.26 1.22 19.62
CA CYS A 151 -6.68 1.87 18.44
C CYS A 151 -5.19 2.20 18.65
N TYR A 152 -4.81 2.72 19.82
CA TYR A 152 -3.41 2.99 20.15
C TYR A 152 -2.56 1.72 20.13
N ASN A 153 -3.00 0.67 20.84
CA ASN A 153 -2.26 -0.59 20.96
C ASN A 153 -2.13 -1.29 19.60
N HIS A 154 -3.19 -1.30 18.78
CA HIS A 154 -3.13 -1.82 17.42
C HIS A 154 -2.13 -1.04 16.55
N PHE A 155 -2.12 0.29 16.63
CA PHE A 155 -1.21 1.08 15.81
C PHE A 155 0.25 0.95 16.28
N VAL A 156 0.54 1.26 17.54
CA VAL A 156 1.90 1.32 18.07
C VAL A 156 2.48 -0.08 18.30
N HIS A 157 1.82 -0.90 19.11
CA HIS A 157 2.38 -2.18 19.58
C HIS A 157 2.12 -3.36 18.64
N TYR A 158 1.26 -3.22 17.63
CA TYR A 158 1.11 -4.23 16.57
C TYR A 158 1.63 -3.73 15.21
N GLN A 159 1.06 -2.67 14.64
CA GLN A 159 1.43 -2.23 13.29
C GLN A 159 2.86 -1.68 13.22
N MET A 160 3.23 -0.71 14.06
CA MET A 160 4.58 -0.12 14.05
C MET A 160 5.63 -1.13 14.56
N LEU A 161 5.33 -1.92 15.59
CA LEU A 161 6.20 -3.03 16.03
C LEU A 161 6.53 -4.01 14.90
N ASN A 162 5.54 -4.39 14.09
CA ASN A 162 5.73 -5.28 12.94
C ASN A 162 6.54 -4.64 11.81
N GLN A 163 6.55 -3.30 11.67
CA GLN A 163 7.44 -2.60 10.74
C GLN A 163 8.87 -2.52 11.29
N TYR A 164 9.02 -2.18 12.56
CA TYR A 164 10.30 -2.11 13.27
C TYR A 164 11.05 -3.46 13.23
N LYS A 165 10.38 -4.57 13.58
CA LYS A 165 10.95 -5.93 13.49
C LYS A 165 11.35 -6.33 12.06
N LYS A 166 10.63 -5.86 11.03
CA LYS A 166 10.99 -6.11 9.63
C LYS A 166 12.22 -5.34 9.20
N GLU A 167 12.38 -4.11 9.68
CA GLU A 167 13.56 -3.29 9.38
C GLU A 167 14.83 -3.78 10.11
N LEU A 168 14.70 -4.27 11.34
CA LEU A 168 15.80 -4.92 12.06
C LEU A 168 16.36 -6.13 11.29
N ASN A 169 15.47 -6.93 10.69
CA ASN A 169 15.84 -8.10 9.88
C ASN A 169 16.35 -7.72 8.48
N GLU A 170 15.72 -6.73 7.83
CA GLU A 170 16.04 -6.29 6.47
C GLU A 170 16.04 -4.75 6.40
N LYS A 171 17.19 -4.11 6.62
CA LYS A 171 17.32 -2.65 6.48
C LYS A 171 16.93 -2.19 5.07
N GLY A 172 16.09 -1.16 4.98
CA GLY A 172 15.47 -0.62 3.77
C GLY A 172 14.17 -1.32 3.34
N SER A 173 13.79 -2.45 3.95
CA SER A 173 12.68 -3.28 3.46
C SER A 173 11.32 -2.60 3.60
N CYS A 174 11.12 -1.78 4.65
CA CYS A 174 9.91 -0.98 4.78
C CYS A 174 9.88 0.18 3.77
N HIS A 175 11.01 0.90 3.58
CA HIS A 175 11.11 1.98 2.58
C HIS A 175 10.81 1.49 1.16
N CYS A 176 11.48 0.42 0.71
CA CYS A 176 11.27 -0.15 -0.62
C CYS A 176 9.82 -0.66 -0.82
N LYS A 177 9.10 -1.06 0.24
CA LYS A 177 7.68 -1.45 0.16
C LYS A 177 6.75 -0.23 0.02
N GLU A 178 7.12 0.91 0.58
CA GLU A 178 6.37 2.16 0.41
C GLU A 178 6.63 2.79 -0.95
N GLU A 179 7.88 2.81 -1.43
CA GLU A 179 8.22 3.17 -2.81
C GLU A 179 7.44 2.30 -3.81
N LYS A 180 7.42 0.97 -3.64
CA LYS A 180 6.61 0.05 -4.47
C LYS A 180 5.12 0.42 -4.49
N LYS A 181 4.54 0.79 -3.34
CA LYS A 181 3.13 1.21 -3.26
C LYS A 181 2.90 2.56 -3.96
N ALA A 182 3.83 3.50 -3.81
CA ALA A 182 3.72 4.86 -4.36
C ALA A 182 3.94 4.88 -5.89
N VAL A 183 4.87 4.08 -6.41
CA VAL A 183 5.23 4.05 -7.83
C VAL A 183 4.23 3.23 -8.66
N HIS A 184 3.60 2.18 -8.12
CA HIS A 184 2.84 1.21 -8.93
C HIS A 184 1.38 0.94 -8.56
N LYS A 185 0.75 1.61 -7.58
CA LYS A 185 -0.69 1.41 -7.30
C LYS A 185 -1.62 2.12 -8.30
N GLY A 186 -1.69 1.54 -9.49
CA GLY A 186 -2.97 1.38 -10.19
C GLY A 186 -3.39 2.51 -11.13
N CYS A 187 -2.49 3.39 -11.61
CA CYS A 187 -2.84 4.33 -12.68
C CYS A 187 -3.26 3.58 -13.95
N GLU A 188 -2.47 2.59 -14.39
CA GLU A 188 -2.77 1.75 -15.56
C GLU A 188 -4.04 0.89 -15.37
N TYR A 189 -4.21 0.27 -14.20
CA TYR A 189 -5.41 -0.52 -13.90
C TYR A 189 -6.67 0.35 -13.85
N LYS A 190 -6.64 1.50 -13.15
CA LYS A 190 -7.76 2.45 -13.12
C LYS A 190 -8.09 2.95 -14.52
N PHE A 191 -7.08 3.33 -15.30
CA PHE A 191 -7.25 3.73 -16.70
C PHE A 191 -7.87 2.62 -17.56
N ALA A 192 -7.46 1.36 -17.40
CA ALA A 192 -8.04 0.22 -18.11
C ALA A 192 -9.52 -0.03 -17.71
N VAL A 193 -9.89 0.21 -16.45
CA VAL A 193 -11.29 0.17 -15.97
C VAL A 193 -12.08 1.34 -16.55
N GLU A 194 -11.59 2.58 -16.42
CA GLU A 194 -12.21 3.82 -16.95
C GLU A 194 -12.43 3.76 -18.47
N LYS A 195 -11.53 3.10 -19.21
CA LYS A 195 -11.62 2.93 -20.68
C LYS A 195 -12.29 1.62 -21.11
N ILE A 196 -12.85 0.86 -20.15
CA ILE A 196 -13.61 -0.37 -20.36
C ILE A 196 -12.82 -1.36 -21.25
N PHE A 197 -11.57 -1.64 -20.85
CA PHE A 197 -10.73 -2.62 -21.50
C PHE A 197 -11.24 -4.04 -21.20
N PRO A 198 -11.04 -5.02 -22.12
CA PRO A 198 -11.36 -6.41 -21.86
C PRO A 198 -10.82 -6.92 -20.52
N LEU A 199 -11.63 -7.70 -19.79
CA LEU A 199 -11.28 -8.25 -18.47
C LEU A 199 -9.94 -9.00 -18.46
N ARG A 200 -9.56 -9.59 -19.61
CA ARG A 200 -8.26 -10.27 -19.83
C ARG A 200 -7.06 -9.34 -19.57
N TYR A 201 -7.14 -8.08 -19.99
CA TYR A 201 -6.10 -7.08 -19.70
C TYR A 201 -6.21 -6.56 -18.27
N GLN A 202 -7.42 -6.38 -17.76
CA GLN A 202 -7.63 -5.97 -16.37
C GLN A 202 -7.04 -6.99 -15.38
N LYS A 203 -7.19 -8.30 -15.62
CA LYS A 203 -6.57 -9.38 -14.82
C LYS A 203 -5.04 -9.22 -14.71
N ILE A 204 -4.37 -8.97 -15.84
CA ILE A 204 -2.91 -8.75 -15.90
C ILE A 204 -2.51 -7.46 -15.16
N LEU A 205 -3.21 -6.35 -15.42
CA LEU A 205 -2.88 -5.03 -14.85
C LEU A 205 -3.19 -4.91 -13.35
N LYS A 206 -4.08 -5.76 -12.82
CA LYS A 206 -4.43 -5.82 -11.40
C LYS A 206 -3.32 -6.39 -10.52
N ASP A 207 -2.54 -7.34 -11.03
CA ASP A 207 -1.42 -7.94 -10.30
C ASP A 207 -0.22 -6.99 -10.31
N ILE A 208 0.23 -6.59 -9.12
CA ILE A 208 1.36 -5.67 -8.90
C ILE A 208 2.67 -6.28 -9.45
N SER A 209 2.81 -7.61 -9.46
CA SER A 209 4.01 -8.31 -9.94
C SER A 209 4.08 -8.46 -11.48
N SER A 210 3.03 -8.09 -12.21
CA SER A 210 3.08 -7.92 -13.68
C SER A 210 3.92 -6.71 -14.12
N HIS A 211 4.05 -5.73 -13.22
CA HIS A 211 4.62 -4.42 -13.48
C HIS A 211 6.13 -4.40 -13.22
N SER A 212 6.85 -3.64 -14.06
CA SER A 212 8.30 -3.52 -13.97
C SER A 212 8.71 -2.33 -13.10
N ASP A 213 9.69 -2.52 -12.21
CA ASP A 213 10.20 -1.40 -11.41
C ASP A 213 10.79 -0.30 -12.29
N ASN A 214 10.26 0.90 -12.15
CA ASN A 214 10.78 2.09 -12.80
C ASN A 214 11.72 2.82 -11.84
N LYS A 215 13.03 2.80 -12.11
CA LYS A 215 14.01 3.62 -11.37
C LYS A 215 14.15 4.99 -12.03
N TYR A 216 13.98 6.07 -11.27
CA TYR A 216 14.23 7.41 -11.80
C TYR A 216 15.73 7.68 -11.96
N ASP A 217 16.15 8.12 -13.14
CA ASP A 217 17.49 8.61 -13.41
C ASP A 217 17.46 10.15 -13.39
N SER A 218 17.98 10.74 -12.30
CA SER A 218 18.01 12.19 -12.08
C SER A 218 18.84 12.94 -13.12
N ASN A 219 19.90 12.31 -13.64
CA ASN A 219 20.81 12.91 -14.63
C ASN A 219 20.15 12.99 -16.00
N LYS A 220 19.41 11.95 -16.39
CA LYS A 220 18.70 11.89 -17.68
C LYS A 220 17.27 12.44 -17.64
N ARG A 221 16.73 12.71 -16.43
CA ARG A 221 15.31 13.06 -16.17
C ARG A 221 14.34 12.07 -16.82
N THR A 222 14.68 10.78 -16.76
CA THR A 222 13.97 9.66 -17.41
C THR A 222 13.79 8.53 -16.43
N TYR A 223 12.71 7.77 -16.54
CA TYR A 223 12.59 6.51 -15.81
C TYR A 223 13.25 5.37 -16.62
N LYS A 224 14.13 4.62 -15.97
CA LYS A 224 14.67 3.35 -16.47
C LYS A 224 13.70 2.22 -16.13
N ILE A 225 13.09 1.63 -17.15
CA ILE A 225 12.30 0.39 -16.99
C ILE A 225 13.28 -0.74 -16.67
N LYS A 226 13.14 -1.40 -15.51
CA LYS A 226 13.85 -2.67 -15.28
C LYS A 226 13.13 -3.82 -15.98
N THR A 227 13.88 -4.72 -16.60
CA THR A 227 13.30 -5.88 -17.28
C THR A 227 12.86 -6.93 -16.24
N LEU A 228 11.65 -7.47 -16.42
CA LEU A 228 11.19 -8.65 -15.69
C LEU A 228 11.73 -9.89 -16.43
N PRO A 229 12.55 -10.76 -15.80
CA PRO A 229 13.22 -11.87 -16.48
C PRO A 229 12.24 -12.93 -17.01
N PHE A 230 11.05 -13.01 -16.42
CA PHE A 230 10.00 -13.95 -16.79
C PHE A 230 9.00 -13.39 -17.82
N ARG A 231 9.04 -12.10 -18.19
CA ARG A 231 8.01 -11.44 -19.00
C ARG A 231 8.37 -11.47 -20.49
N SER A 232 7.49 -12.04 -21.32
CA SER A 232 7.75 -12.17 -22.76
C SER A 232 7.91 -10.82 -23.47
N ALA A 233 8.63 -10.82 -24.59
CA ALA A 233 8.74 -9.65 -25.47
C ALA A 233 7.35 -9.12 -25.91
N GLY A 234 6.35 -9.99 -26.07
CA GLY A 234 4.98 -9.59 -26.39
C GLY A 234 4.28 -8.83 -25.25
N ALA A 235 4.48 -9.28 -24.02
CA ALA A 235 3.98 -8.60 -22.82
C ALA A 235 4.70 -7.26 -22.61
N ASN A 236 6.03 -7.20 -22.75
CA ASN A 236 6.78 -5.94 -22.71
C ASN A 236 6.22 -4.90 -23.70
N LYS A 237 5.98 -5.29 -24.96
CA LYS A 237 5.37 -4.40 -25.97
C LYS A 237 3.97 -3.91 -25.58
N PHE A 238 3.16 -4.73 -24.90
CA PHE A 238 1.83 -4.34 -24.44
C PHE A 238 1.88 -3.22 -23.40
N PHE A 239 2.75 -3.33 -22.38
CA PHE A 239 2.91 -2.30 -21.36
C PHE A 239 3.38 -0.96 -21.95
N CYS A 240 4.45 -0.95 -22.77
CA CYS A 240 4.93 0.29 -23.39
C CYS A 240 3.84 1.01 -24.21
N ARG A 241 2.94 0.26 -24.87
CA ARG A 241 1.81 0.83 -25.62
C ARG A 241 0.69 1.34 -24.75
N LEU A 242 0.49 0.73 -23.57
CA LEU A 242 -0.43 1.26 -22.57
C LEU A 242 0.06 2.63 -22.09
N ASP A 243 1.36 2.75 -21.80
CA ASP A 243 2.01 4.01 -21.46
C ASP A 243 1.84 5.07 -22.57
N ASP A 244 2.13 4.74 -23.83
CA ASP A 244 1.96 5.65 -24.98
C ASP A 244 0.52 6.16 -25.11
N ILE A 245 -0.47 5.28 -24.90
CA ILE A 245 -1.90 5.62 -24.97
C ILE A 245 -2.33 6.46 -23.77
N MET A 246 -1.80 6.18 -22.57
CA MET A 246 -2.05 7.00 -21.38
C MET A 246 -1.45 8.39 -21.56
N ILE A 247 -0.17 8.48 -21.96
CA ILE A 247 0.53 9.74 -22.25
C ILE A 247 -0.26 10.59 -23.25
N SER A 248 -0.67 10.01 -24.40
CA SER A 248 -1.39 10.76 -25.43
C SER A 248 -2.78 11.22 -24.99
N ILE A 249 -3.55 10.40 -24.24
CA ILE A 249 -4.86 10.83 -23.71
C ILE A 249 -4.70 11.92 -22.65
N TYR A 250 -3.74 11.83 -21.73
CA TYR A 250 -3.54 12.88 -20.73
C TYR A 250 -3.04 14.19 -21.35
N GLN A 251 -2.15 14.14 -22.35
CA GLN A 251 -1.75 15.31 -23.14
C GLN A 251 -2.95 15.98 -23.81
N ALA A 252 -3.84 15.20 -24.45
CA ALA A 252 -5.06 15.71 -25.07
C ALA A 252 -6.05 16.33 -24.04
N GLN A 253 -6.02 15.86 -22.79
CA GLN A 253 -6.81 16.42 -21.69
C GLN A 253 -6.15 17.62 -20.99
N GLY A 254 -5.00 18.12 -21.47
CA GLY A 254 -4.24 19.18 -20.81
C GLY A 254 -3.62 18.77 -19.46
N ARG A 255 -3.67 17.48 -19.11
CA ARG A 255 -3.13 16.93 -17.86
C ARG A 255 -1.67 16.55 -18.06
N ARG A 256 -0.79 17.00 -17.15
CA ARG A 256 0.59 16.49 -17.08
C ARG A 256 0.58 15.08 -16.52
N PHE A 257 0.90 14.09 -17.37
CA PHE A 257 1.18 12.73 -16.92
C PHE A 257 2.66 12.60 -16.61
N ASN A 258 3.01 12.32 -15.35
CA ASN A 258 4.38 12.36 -14.85
C ASN A 258 5.20 11.09 -15.16
N LEU A 259 4.94 10.45 -16.29
CA LEU A 259 5.81 9.41 -16.85
C LEU A 259 6.83 10.07 -17.78
N CYS A 260 7.89 10.60 -17.16
CA CYS A 260 9.05 11.13 -17.87
C CYS A 260 9.64 10.01 -18.74
N LYS A 261 9.70 10.26 -20.07
CA LYS A 261 10.18 9.36 -21.14
C LYS A 261 10.83 8.08 -20.60
N LEU A 262 10.09 6.98 -20.63
CA LEU A 262 10.63 5.68 -20.27
C LEU A 262 11.70 5.29 -21.30
N ILE A 263 12.91 5.01 -20.83
CA ILE A 263 14.00 4.51 -21.68
C ILE A 263 14.44 3.18 -21.09
N GLY A 264 14.31 2.10 -21.87
CA GLY A 264 14.90 0.82 -21.51
C GLY A 264 16.42 0.97 -21.37
N PRO A 265 17.03 0.60 -20.24
CA PRO A 265 18.48 0.65 -20.10
C PRO A 265 19.13 -0.30 -21.12
N ILE A 266 20.22 0.16 -21.71
CA ILE A 266 21.12 -0.63 -22.55
C ILE A 266 22.46 -0.64 -21.82
N PRO A 267 22.95 -1.79 -21.31
CA PRO A 267 22.31 -3.12 -21.31
C PRO A 267 21.07 -3.21 -20.39
N PRO A 268 20.18 -4.19 -20.60
CA PRO A 268 18.97 -4.38 -19.80
C PRO A 268 19.30 -4.74 -18.34
N GLU A 269 18.86 -3.91 -17.39
CA GLU A 269 18.96 -4.22 -15.97
C GLU A 269 17.76 -5.05 -15.49
N PRO A 270 17.98 -6.18 -14.78
CA PRO A 270 16.88 -6.93 -14.17
C PRO A 270 16.19 -6.15 -13.05
N THR A 271 14.92 -6.46 -12.82
CA THR A 271 14.16 -6.08 -11.62
C THR A 271 14.83 -6.58 -10.33
N VAL A 272 14.55 -5.92 -9.22
CA VAL A 272 14.93 -6.39 -7.87
C VAL A 272 13.94 -7.47 -7.36
N TYR A 273 12.84 -7.70 -8.07
CA TYR A 273 11.76 -8.61 -7.68
C TYR A 273 11.60 -9.76 -8.70
N PRO A 274 12.34 -10.89 -8.51
CA PRO A 274 12.33 -12.00 -9.45
C PRO A 274 11.07 -12.88 -9.37
N LYS A 275 10.12 -12.58 -8.45
CA LYS A 275 8.94 -13.43 -8.23
C LYS A 275 7.92 -13.22 -9.37
N PRO A 276 7.60 -14.26 -10.15
CA PRO A 276 6.59 -14.15 -11.18
C PRO A 276 5.19 -13.97 -10.55
N PRO A 277 4.26 -13.27 -11.23
CA PRO A 277 2.84 -13.35 -10.93
C PRO A 277 2.34 -14.79 -11.05
N LYS A 278 1.18 -15.10 -10.47
CA LYS A 278 0.54 -16.42 -10.53
C LYS A 278 -0.77 -16.36 -11.31
N MET A 279 -1.15 -17.46 -11.97
CA MET A 279 -2.41 -17.60 -12.69
C MET A 279 -2.64 -16.49 -13.74
N LEU A 280 -1.55 -15.97 -14.32
CA LEU A 280 -1.65 -15.13 -15.51
C LEU A 280 -1.65 -15.98 -16.77
N PRO A 281 -2.32 -15.50 -17.83
CA PRO A 281 -2.36 -16.18 -19.12
C PRO A 281 -0.97 -16.59 -19.62
N LEU A 282 -0.78 -17.87 -19.99
CA LEU A 282 0.50 -18.51 -20.36
C LEU A 282 1.47 -17.60 -21.16
N HIS A 283 0.97 -17.03 -22.25
CA HIS A 283 1.70 -16.16 -23.18
C HIS A 283 2.14 -14.77 -22.63
N PHE A 284 1.83 -14.44 -21.38
CA PHE A 284 2.50 -13.37 -20.63
C PHE A 284 3.96 -13.72 -20.35
N TYR A 285 4.23 -14.98 -19.99
CA TYR A 285 5.55 -15.46 -19.64
C TYR A 285 6.41 -15.67 -20.88
N ASP A 286 7.72 -15.49 -20.73
CA ASP A 286 8.67 -15.80 -21.78
C ASP A 286 8.76 -17.32 -22.03
N PRO A 287 8.75 -17.82 -23.28
CA PRO A 287 8.75 -19.26 -23.56
C PRO A 287 9.99 -19.97 -23.02
N ASP A 288 11.18 -19.39 -23.18
CA ASP A 288 12.43 -20.05 -22.76
C ASP A 288 12.50 -20.12 -21.23
N TRP A 289 12.10 -19.03 -20.57
CA TRP A 289 11.97 -19.01 -19.10
C TRP A 289 10.94 -20.02 -18.60
N PHE A 290 9.72 -20.03 -19.17
CA PHE A 290 8.66 -20.95 -18.74
C PHE A 290 9.04 -22.42 -18.98
N ASN A 291 9.65 -22.72 -20.12
CA ASN A 291 10.07 -24.08 -20.47
C ASN A 291 11.16 -24.62 -19.53
N SER A 292 11.95 -23.74 -18.90
CA SER A 292 12.96 -24.12 -17.90
C SER A 292 12.39 -24.54 -16.53
N LEU A 293 11.11 -24.28 -16.25
CA LEU A 293 10.47 -24.59 -14.97
C LEU A 293 10.16 -26.10 -14.82
N GLN A 294 10.13 -26.57 -13.58
CA GLN A 294 9.61 -27.90 -13.24
C GLN A 294 8.08 -27.96 -13.46
N PRO A 295 7.50 -29.11 -13.86
CA PRO A 295 6.06 -29.25 -14.14
C PRO A 295 5.15 -28.69 -13.03
N GLN A 296 5.36 -29.13 -11.78
CA GLN A 296 4.59 -28.67 -10.60
C GLN A 296 4.59 -27.14 -10.41
N VAL A 297 5.62 -26.45 -10.89
CA VAL A 297 5.74 -24.99 -10.80
C VAL A 297 5.01 -24.32 -11.97
N LYS A 298 4.96 -24.97 -13.15
CA LYS A 298 4.24 -24.46 -14.34
C LYS A 298 2.75 -24.34 -14.06
N ASP A 299 2.14 -25.38 -13.49
CA ASP A 299 0.70 -25.44 -13.14
C ASP A 299 0.29 -24.30 -12.19
N VAL A 300 1.13 -23.97 -11.22
CA VAL A 300 0.84 -22.90 -10.23
C VAL A 300 1.17 -21.50 -10.78
N THR A 301 2.01 -21.42 -11.81
CA THR A 301 2.48 -20.14 -12.37
C THR A 301 1.56 -19.63 -13.47
N ALA A 302 1.25 -20.45 -14.47
CA ALA A 302 0.51 -20.01 -15.65
C ALA A 302 -0.93 -20.53 -15.68
N ASP A 303 -1.82 -19.68 -16.18
CA ASP A 303 -3.18 -20.02 -16.59
C ASP A 303 -3.12 -20.61 -18.01
N ILE A 304 -3.33 -21.93 -18.10
CA ILE A 304 -3.19 -22.76 -19.32
C ILE A 304 -4.52 -22.83 -20.11
N ASP A 305 -5.56 -22.10 -19.71
CA ASP A 305 -6.84 -22.06 -20.45
C ASP A 305 -7.04 -20.72 -21.20
N ASN A 306 -6.26 -19.69 -20.84
CA ASN A 306 -6.54 -18.31 -21.23
C ASN A 306 -5.45 -17.65 -22.09
N VAL A 307 -5.92 -16.97 -23.15
CA VAL A 307 -5.12 -16.06 -24.00
C VAL A 307 -5.65 -14.63 -23.88
N ALA A 308 -4.77 -13.63 -23.91
CA ALA A 308 -5.08 -12.22 -23.68
C ALA A 308 -4.55 -11.31 -24.80
N PHE A 309 -3.27 -11.45 -25.18
CA PHE A 309 -2.63 -10.65 -26.23
C PHE A 309 -2.88 -11.24 -27.63
N LEU A 310 -3.00 -10.34 -28.62
CA LEU A 310 -3.03 -10.71 -30.03
C LEU A 310 -1.62 -11.10 -30.51
N ARG A 311 -1.33 -12.40 -30.67
CA ARG A 311 -0.18 -12.89 -31.45
C ARG A 311 -0.65 -13.42 -32.82
N PRO A 312 0.23 -13.59 -33.83
CA PRO A 312 1.68 -13.34 -33.83
C PRO A 312 2.07 -11.86 -33.81
N ASN A 313 1.13 -10.94 -34.02
CA ASN A 313 1.42 -9.52 -34.14
C ASN A 313 0.89 -8.71 -32.91
N PRO A 314 1.67 -8.62 -31.80
CA PRO A 314 1.31 -7.81 -30.64
C PRO A 314 1.18 -6.33 -31.00
N ASP A 315 1.72 -5.90 -32.14
CA ASP A 315 1.62 -4.54 -32.62
C ASP A 315 0.19 -4.15 -33.08
N LYS A 316 -0.76 -5.11 -33.10
CA LYS A 316 -2.21 -4.88 -33.24
C LYS A 316 -2.96 -4.72 -31.90
N SER A 317 -2.32 -5.04 -30.78
CA SER A 317 -2.87 -4.77 -29.43
C SER A 317 -2.99 -3.26 -29.20
N LEU A 318 -4.06 -2.86 -28.53
CA LEU A 318 -4.45 -1.47 -28.20
C LEU A 318 -4.51 -0.42 -29.36
N GLN A 319 -4.31 -0.80 -30.64
CA GLN A 319 -4.54 0.10 -31.78
C GLN A 319 -5.96 0.71 -31.80
N GLY A 320 -6.06 1.98 -32.24
CA GLY A 320 -7.31 2.76 -32.29
C GLY A 320 -8.39 2.20 -33.21
N LYS A 321 -8.04 1.52 -34.30
CA LYS A 321 -8.99 0.65 -35.02
C LYS A 321 -9.16 -0.64 -34.21
N ARG A 322 -10.30 -0.78 -33.52
CA ARG A 322 -10.64 -1.99 -32.75
C ARG A 322 -10.68 -3.20 -33.69
N ASN A 323 -9.66 -4.07 -33.65
CA ASN A 323 -9.70 -5.40 -34.28
C ASN A 323 -11.00 -6.10 -33.82
N PRO A 324 -11.85 -6.63 -34.74
CA PRO A 324 -13.09 -7.34 -34.39
C PRO A 324 -12.86 -8.44 -33.34
N ASP A 325 -11.72 -9.12 -33.37
CA ASP A 325 -11.39 -10.20 -32.43
C ASP A 325 -11.27 -9.72 -30.96
N LYS A 326 -11.07 -8.41 -30.72
CA LYS A 326 -11.11 -7.84 -29.36
C LYS A 326 -12.52 -7.80 -28.75
N LYS A 327 -13.58 -7.96 -29.56
CA LYS A 327 -14.97 -8.08 -29.09
C LYS A 327 -15.35 -9.52 -28.70
N LEU A 328 -14.51 -10.51 -29.00
CA LEU A 328 -14.79 -11.90 -28.67
C LEU A 328 -14.68 -12.15 -27.15
N SER A 329 -15.66 -12.91 -26.63
CA SER A 329 -15.61 -13.49 -25.29
C SER A 329 -14.32 -14.29 -25.08
N ASN A 330 -13.86 -14.37 -23.83
CA ASN A 330 -12.58 -15.02 -23.46
C ASN A 330 -12.47 -16.44 -24.02
N LYS A 331 -13.51 -17.28 -23.86
CA LYS A 331 -13.53 -18.66 -24.38
C LYS A 331 -13.30 -18.70 -25.90
N LYS A 332 -14.08 -17.92 -26.67
CA LYS A 332 -13.97 -17.84 -28.15
C LYS A 332 -12.64 -17.23 -28.61
N PHE A 333 -12.04 -16.35 -27.81
CA PHE A 333 -10.74 -15.75 -28.09
C PHE A 333 -9.58 -16.71 -27.81
N SER A 334 -9.61 -17.44 -26.68
CA SER A 334 -8.65 -18.53 -26.41
C SER A 334 -8.66 -19.53 -27.54
N ALA A 335 -9.82 -20.14 -27.85
CA ALA A 335 -9.96 -21.17 -28.89
C ALA A 335 -9.39 -20.74 -30.26
N LYS A 336 -9.56 -19.46 -30.66
CA LYS A 336 -9.05 -18.96 -31.95
C LYS A 336 -7.51 -18.83 -32.00
N TYR A 337 -6.86 -18.60 -30.87
CA TYR A 337 -5.42 -18.29 -30.80
C TYR A 337 -4.59 -19.34 -30.06
N TRP A 338 -5.23 -20.36 -29.47
CA TRP A 338 -4.61 -21.38 -28.63
C TRP A 338 -3.46 -22.09 -29.36
N ASP A 339 -3.78 -22.81 -30.42
CA ASP A 339 -2.85 -23.65 -31.20
C ASP A 339 -1.70 -22.86 -31.83
N GLN A 340 -1.86 -21.55 -32.02
CA GLN A 340 -0.79 -20.70 -32.55
C GLN A 340 0.19 -20.24 -31.46
N LEU A 341 -0.24 -20.24 -30.20
CA LEU A 341 0.50 -19.75 -29.06
C LEU A 341 1.16 -20.85 -28.25
N THR A 342 0.48 -21.97 -28.05
CA THR A 342 0.99 -23.12 -27.29
C THR A 342 2.21 -23.76 -27.94
N LYS A 343 2.37 -23.66 -29.27
CA LYS A 343 3.52 -24.16 -30.05
C LYS A 343 4.91 -23.81 -29.51
N TRP A 344 5.04 -22.76 -28.70
CA TRP A 344 6.34 -22.31 -28.16
C TRP A 344 6.55 -22.78 -26.70
N TYR A 345 5.57 -23.43 -26.08
CA TYR A 345 5.60 -23.91 -24.70
C TYR A 345 5.57 -25.44 -24.65
N LYS A 346 6.44 -26.05 -23.85
CA LYS A 346 6.44 -27.48 -23.56
C LYS A 346 5.38 -27.78 -22.52
N LEU A 347 4.22 -28.24 -22.97
CA LEU A 347 3.02 -28.54 -22.18
C LEU A 347 2.86 -30.04 -21.88
N ASP A 348 3.91 -30.84 -22.10
CA ASP A 348 3.99 -32.31 -21.98
C ASP A 348 3.57 -32.90 -20.60
N PHE A 349 3.22 -32.06 -19.63
CA PHE A 349 2.75 -32.40 -18.29
C PHE A 349 1.24 -32.23 -18.11
N VAL A 350 0.56 -31.58 -19.06
CA VAL A 350 -0.90 -31.44 -19.07
C VAL A 350 -1.47 -32.77 -19.55
N VAL A 351 -2.08 -33.51 -18.63
CA VAL A 351 -2.86 -34.71 -18.98
C VAL A 351 -4.14 -34.24 -19.68
N GLU A 352 -4.41 -34.76 -20.87
CA GLU A 352 -5.73 -34.59 -21.48
C GLU A 352 -6.75 -35.45 -20.73
N ASP A 353 -7.56 -34.81 -19.88
CA ASP A 353 -8.81 -35.39 -19.39
C ASP A 353 -9.81 -35.46 -20.56
N ASN A 354 -9.63 -36.47 -21.42
CA ASN A 354 -10.62 -36.84 -22.43
C ASN A 354 -11.82 -37.54 -21.78
N ASP A 355 -12.98 -37.36 -22.40
CA ASP A 355 -14.28 -38.00 -22.14
C ASP A 355 -15.08 -37.56 -20.89
N THR A 356 -16.00 -36.61 -21.11
CA THR A 356 -17.42 -37.02 -21.13
C THR A 356 -18.25 -36.12 -22.04
N ASP A 357 -18.80 -36.71 -23.10
CA ASP A 357 -19.78 -36.12 -24.02
C ASP A 357 -21.21 -36.36 -23.48
N GLY A 358 -22.16 -35.44 -23.68
CA GLY A 358 -23.52 -35.61 -23.12
C GLY A 358 -24.37 -34.35 -22.95
N SER A 359 -24.97 -33.94 -24.06
CA SER A 359 -26.13 -33.06 -24.28
C SER A 359 -27.07 -32.59 -23.13
N ASP A 360 -27.60 -31.39 -23.41
CA ASP A 360 -28.96 -30.86 -23.18
C ASP A 360 -29.30 -29.99 -21.95
N ASP A 361 -30.01 -28.91 -22.28
CA ASP A 361 -30.53 -27.85 -21.41
C ASP A 361 -31.80 -28.30 -20.65
N GLU A 362 -32.05 -27.73 -19.47
CA GLU A 362 -33.34 -27.10 -19.13
C GLU A 362 -33.26 -26.28 -17.82
N ASP A 363 -34.17 -25.31 -17.68
CA ASP A 363 -34.15 -24.21 -16.70
C ASP A 363 -34.89 -24.51 -15.36
N GLU A 364 -34.67 -23.63 -14.36
CA GLU A 364 -35.46 -23.40 -13.12
C GLU A 364 -35.66 -24.58 -12.13
N SER A 365 -35.23 -24.48 -10.87
CA SER A 365 -35.82 -23.56 -9.86
C SER A 365 -35.15 -23.69 -8.46
N GLU A 366 -35.58 -22.84 -7.52
CA GLU A 366 -35.05 -22.60 -6.14
C GLU A 366 -35.14 -23.85 -5.20
N ASN A 367 -34.41 -24.01 -4.10
CA ASN A 367 -34.39 -23.12 -2.92
C ASN A 367 -33.48 -23.66 -1.76
N GLY A 368 -32.91 -22.76 -0.93
CA GLY A 368 -32.33 -23.01 0.42
C GLY A 368 -30.99 -23.78 0.51
N SER A 369 -30.10 -23.59 1.50
CA SER A 369 -30.00 -22.67 2.65
C SER A 369 -28.62 -22.92 3.32
N SER A 370 -27.87 -22.02 3.99
CA SER A 370 -27.97 -20.60 4.34
C SER A 370 -26.54 -19.99 4.48
N GLY A 371 -26.40 -18.68 4.79
CA GLY A 371 -25.07 -18.06 5.03
C GLY A 371 -25.05 -16.53 4.99
N GLU A 372 -25.69 -15.88 5.95
CA GLU A 372 -25.94 -14.43 5.97
C GLU A 372 -24.73 -13.59 6.43
N THR A 373 -24.22 -12.69 5.57
CA THR A 373 -23.45 -11.50 6.00
C THR A 373 -23.80 -10.30 5.14
N ILE A 374 -24.58 -9.37 5.70
CA ILE A 374 -24.96 -8.09 5.09
C ILE A 374 -23.75 -7.14 5.12
N ASN A 375 -23.39 -6.58 3.97
CA ASN A 375 -22.54 -5.40 3.86
C ASN A 375 -23.31 -4.35 3.05
N SER A 376 -23.85 -3.35 3.75
CA SER A 376 -24.46 -2.17 3.16
C SER A 376 -23.50 -1.00 3.28
N ASP A 377 -23.05 -0.45 2.16
CA ASP A 377 -22.48 0.90 2.08
C ASP A 377 -22.86 1.52 0.72
N ASP A 378 -22.96 2.84 0.71
CA ASP A 378 -23.29 3.72 -0.43
C ASP A 378 -24.72 3.66 -1.03
N THR A 379 -25.61 4.48 -0.46
CA THR A 379 -26.44 5.40 -1.28
C THR A 379 -26.39 6.80 -0.67
N LEU A 380 -25.82 7.76 -1.41
CA LEU A 380 -25.96 9.19 -1.13
C LEU A 380 -27.22 9.74 -1.80
N ALA A 381 -28.09 10.36 -1.00
CA ALA A 381 -29.05 11.38 -1.40
C ALA A 381 -29.26 12.33 -0.21
#